data_AF-A0A5D6VVN3-F1
#
_entry.id   AF-A0A5D6VVN3-F1
#
_cell.length_a   1.000
_cell.length_b   1.000
_cell.length_c   1.000
_cell.angle_alpha   90.00
_cell.angle_beta   90.00
_cell.angle_gamma   90.00
#
_symmetry.space_group_name_H-M   'P 1'
#
loop_
_entity.id
_entity.type
_entity.pdbx_description
1 polymer ?
#
loop_
_entity_poly.entity_id
_entity_poly.type
_entity_poly.pdbx_seq_one_letter_code
_entity_poly.pdbx_strand_id
1 'polypeptide(L)'
;MDITALEKTYQRIDRNLASPRQMLAIIVYAGMNHIFSSRRIELACRRDINFMYLLEGKPVPDHTTIARFRSKHLASCIKELFAQMDFMLEDMGAISLQDIFIDGTKIESVANKYKFVWKKS
;
A
#
# COMPACT_ATOMS: atom_id res chain seq x y z
N MET A 1 -1.59 16.30 0.33
CA MET A 1 -2.28 15.11 0.84
C MET A 1 -2.58 15.27 2.32
N ASP A 2 -3.86 15.26 2.65
CA ASP A 2 -4.39 15.25 4.02
C ASP A 2 -4.44 13.81 4.55
N ILE A 3 -3.72 13.57 5.64
CA ILE A 3 -3.64 12.25 6.31
C ILE A 3 -4.46 12.19 7.60
N THR A 4 -5.31 13.19 7.87
CA THR A 4 -6.11 13.27 9.09
C THR A 4 -6.98 12.02 9.30
N ALA A 5 -7.54 11.46 8.23
CA ALA A 5 -8.30 10.21 8.29
C ALA A 5 -7.46 9.04 8.81
N LEU A 6 -6.20 8.93 8.37
CA LEU A 6 -5.27 7.89 8.83
C LEU A 6 -4.88 8.12 10.30
N GLU A 7 -4.58 9.36 10.69
CA GLU A 7 -4.19 9.68 12.06
C GLU A 7 -5.30 9.37 13.06
N LYS A 8 -6.57 9.62 12.70
CA LYS A 8 -7.75 9.27 13.52
C LYS A 8 -7.91 7.77 13.80
N THR A 9 -7.31 6.90 12.98
CA THR A 9 -7.35 5.45 13.22
C THR A 9 -6.49 5.01 14.40
N TYR A 10 -5.57 5.87 14.86
CA TYR A 10 -4.72 5.62 16.01
C TYR A 10 -5.36 6.18 17.28
N GLN A 11 -5.45 5.35 18.33
CA GLN A 11 -5.90 5.82 19.64
C GLN A 11 -4.82 6.63 20.36
N ARG A 12 -3.55 6.24 20.17
CA ARG A 12 -2.38 6.89 20.74
C ARG A 12 -1.24 6.79 19.75
N ILE A 13 -0.55 7.90 19.54
CA ILE A 13 0.68 7.96 18.75
C ILE A 13 1.82 8.13 19.73
N ASP A 14 2.69 7.13 19.82
CA ASP A 14 3.92 7.23 20.61
C ASP A 14 4.96 8.02 19.80
N ARG A 15 5.49 9.10 20.40
CA ARG A 15 6.53 9.93 19.78
C ARG A 15 7.83 9.16 19.54
N ASN A 16 8.07 8.08 20.25
CA ASN A 16 9.27 7.26 20.10
C ASN A 16 9.15 6.21 18.99
N LEU A 17 7.94 5.95 18.48
CA LEU A 17 7.71 5.00 17.40
C LEU A 17 7.56 5.71 16.05
N ALA A 18 7.61 4.94 14.96
CA ALA A 18 7.31 5.44 13.63
C ALA A 18 5.89 6.00 13.59
N SER A 19 5.77 7.26 13.15
CA SER A 19 4.49 7.95 13.02
C SER A 19 3.64 7.35 11.89
N PRO A 20 2.31 7.59 11.86
CA PRO A 20 1.45 7.15 10.76
C PRO A 20 1.94 7.65 9.39
N ARG A 21 2.49 8.87 9.34
CA ARG A 21 3.10 9.45 8.14
C ARG A 21 4.32 8.67 7.67
N GLN A 22 5.23 8.34 8.58
CA GLN A 22 6.43 7.55 8.26
C GLN A 22 6.06 6.12 7.83
N MET A 23 5.10 5.49 8.53
CA MET A 23 4.58 4.17 8.15
C MET A 23 3.95 4.18 6.75
N LEU A 24 3.19 5.23 6.42
CA LEU A 24 2.62 5.41 5.07
C LEU A 24 3.74 5.52 4.02
N ALA A 25 4.74 6.39 4.26
CA ALA A 25 5.87 6.57 3.35
C ALA A 25 6.64 5.26 3.12
N ILE A 26 6.90 4.49 4.18
CA ILE A 26 7.56 3.18 4.10
C ILE A 26 6.75 2.20 3.25
N ILE A 27 5.42 2.13 3.42
CA ILE A 27 4.57 1.22 2.64
C ILE A 27 4.54 1.61 1.17
N VAL A 28 4.41 2.90 0.87
CA VAL A 28 4.41 3.39 -0.52
C VAL A 28 5.75 3.09 -1.18
N TYR A 29 6.86 3.45 -0.53
CA TYR A 29 8.20 3.21 -1.05
C TYR A 29 8.52 1.71 -1.19
N ALA A 30 8.07 0.88 -0.26
CA ALA A 30 8.15 -0.58 -0.38
C ALA A 30 7.41 -1.10 -1.61
N GLY A 31 6.20 -0.58 -1.89
CA GLY A 31 5.43 -0.92 -3.08
C GLY A 31 6.15 -0.55 -4.38
N MET A 32 6.76 0.65 -4.43
CA MET A 32 7.59 1.10 -5.56
C MET A 32 8.79 0.18 -5.81
N ASN A 33 9.32 -0.46 -4.78
CA ASN A 33 10.44 -1.40 -4.86
C ASN A 33 9.99 -2.87 -4.97
N HIS A 34 8.71 -3.14 -5.21
CA HIS A 34 8.13 -4.50 -5.28
C HIS A 34 8.34 -5.35 -4.00
N ILE A 35 8.39 -4.72 -2.82
CA ILE A 35 8.55 -5.38 -1.53
C ILE A 35 7.20 -5.42 -0.79
N PHE A 36 6.47 -6.53 -0.92
CA PHE A 36 5.12 -6.65 -0.34
C PHE A 36 5.05 -7.41 1.00
N SER A 37 6.07 -8.20 1.32
CA SER A 37 6.13 -8.97 2.57
C SER A 37 6.51 -8.07 3.74
N SER A 38 5.70 -8.02 4.80
CA SER A 38 5.99 -7.19 5.97
C SER A 38 7.33 -7.51 6.63
N ARG A 39 7.76 -8.78 6.61
CA ARG A 39 9.10 -9.19 7.08
C ARG A 39 10.21 -8.66 6.19
N ARG A 40 10.00 -8.63 4.87
CA ARG A 40 10.98 -8.05 3.94
C ARG A 40 11.04 -6.53 4.08
N ILE A 41 9.92 -5.87 4.35
CA ILE A 41 9.88 -4.43 4.65
C ILE A 41 10.64 -4.14 5.95
N GLU A 42 10.40 -4.91 7.02
CA GLU A 42 11.17 -4.79 8.27
C GLU A 42 12.68 -4.96 8.01
N LEU A 43 13.08 -5.97 7.23
CA LEU A 43 14.48 -6.18 6.87
C LEU A 43 15.06 -5.00 6.07
N ALA A 44 14.29 -4.43 5.13
CA ALA A 44 14.69 -3.26 4.36
C ALA A 44 14.88 -2.05 5.27
N CYS A 45 13.97 -1.80 6.21
CA CYS A 45 14.10 -0.76 7.23
C CYS A 45 15.39 -0.86 8.07
N ARG A 46 15.95 -2.06 8.23
CA ARG A 46 17.21 -2.28 8.96
C ARG A 46 18.47 -2.14 8.11
N ARG A 47 18.40 -2.22 6.78
CA ARG A 47 19.58 -2.41 5.91
C ARG A 47 19.68 -1.37 4.80
N ASP A 48 18.56 -0.88 4.31
CA ASP A 48 18.49 0.03 3.17
C ASP A 48 18.43 1.48 3.65
N ILE A 49 19.36 2.30 3.17
CA ILE A 49 19.52 3.70 3.59
C ILE A 49 18.30 4.56 3.29
N ASN A 50 17.55 4.25 2.22
CA ASN A 50 16.34 5.00 1.87
C ASN A 50 15.24 4.75 2.89
N PHE A 51 15.08 3.51 3.34
CA PHE A 51 14.10 3.19 4.40
C PHE A 51 14.54 3.75 5.76
N MET A 52 15.84 3.75 6.06
CA MET A 52 16.36 4.41 7.26
C MET A 52 16.13 5.92 7.24
N TYR A 53 16.30 6.55 6.08
CA TYR A 53 16.01 7.97 5.88
C TYR A 53 14.52 8.27 6.15
N LEU A 54 13.60 7.46 5.60
CA LEU A 54 12.16 7.59 5.85
C LEU A 54 11.75 7.37 7.32
N LEU A 55 12.54 6.61 8.08
CA LEU A 55 12.33 6.44 9.51
C LEU A 55 12.79 7.64 10.33
N GLU A 56 13.64 8.52 9.78
CA GLU A 56 14.13 9.73 10.46
C GLU A 56 14.71 9.43 11.86
N GLY A 57 15.47 8.33 11.97
CA GLY A 57 16.07 7.87 13.23
C GLY A 57 15.11 7.21 14.22
N LYS A 58 13.85 6.97 13.85
CA LYS A 58 12.93 6.16 14.67
C LYS A 58 13.35 4.69 14.69
N PRO A 59 13.04 3.96 15.78
CA PRO A 59 13.21 2.52 15.83
C PRO A 59 12.50 1.83 14.67
N VAL A 60 13.12 0.79 14.14
CA VAL A 60 12.55 0.01 13.03
C VAL A 60 11.25 -0.67 13.49
N PRO A 61 10.12 -0.46 12.79
CA PRO A 61 8.87 -1.13 13.11
C PRO A 61 8.97 -2.63 12.81
N ASP A 62 8.46 -3.44 13.72
CA ASP A 62 8.41 -4.89 13.52
C ASP A 62 7.41 -5.28 12.41
N HIS A 63 7.58 -6.46 11.81
CA HIS A 63 6.71 -6.93 10.73
C HIS A 63 5.22 -7.04 11.10
N THR A 64 4.87 -7.26 12.37
CA THR A 64 3.48 -7.30 12.87
C THR A 64 2.90 -5.89 12.97
N THR A 65 3.69 -4.90 13.37
CA THR A 65 3.33 -3.49 13.35
C THR A 65 3.06 -3.02 11.93
N ILE A 66 3.93 -3.39 10.98
CA ILE A 66 3.75 -3.12 9.54
C ILE A 66 2.48 -3.80 9.01
N ALA A 67 2.26 -5.08 9.34
CA ALA A 67 1.08 -5.80 8.91
C ALA A 67 -0.22 -5.19 9.47
N ARG A 68 -0.23 -4.85 10.76
CA ARG A 68 -1.36 -4.19 11.44
C ARG A 68 -1.65 -2.82 10.86
N PHE A 69 -0.61 -2.04 10.57
CA PHE A 69 -0.76 -0.77 9.86
C PHE A 69 -1.52 -0.94 8.55
N ARG A 70 -1.08 -1.89 7.70
CA ARG A 70 -1.74 -2.16 6.41
C ARG A 70 -3.18 -2.64 6.57
N SER A 71 -3.42 -3.65 7.39
CA SER A 71 -4.71 -4.33 7.45
C SER A 71 -5.79 -3.58 8.23
N LYS A 72 -5.39 -2.75 9.21
CA LYS A 72 -6.33 -2.05 10.09
C LYS A 72 -6.38 -0.56 9.80
N HIS A 73 -5.23 0.11 9.84
CA HIS A 73 -5.16 1.57 9.78
C HIS A 73 -5.31 2.05 8.33
N LEU A 74 -4.42 1.61 7.45
CA LEU A 74 -4.41 2.01 6.06
C LEU A 74 -5.64 1.51 5.31
N ALA A 75 -6.05 0.25 5.50
CA ALA A 75 -7.22 -0.32 4.84
C ALA A 75 -8.51 0.48 5.05
N SER A 76 -8.65 1.16 6.20
CA SER A 76 -9.84 1.95 6.53
C SER A 76 -9.95 3.27 5.75
N CYS A 77 -8.83 3.83 5.28
CA CYS A 77 -8.77 5.16 4.66
C CYS A 77 -8.06 5.18 3.29
N ILE A 78 -7.57 4.03 2.80
CA ILE A 78 -6.76 3.96 1.57
C ILE A 78 -7.49 4.50 0.34
N LYS A 79 -8.81 4.31 0.24
CA LYS A 79 -9.60 4.79 -0.90
C LYS A 79 -9.60 6.32 -0.97
N GLU A 80 -9.76 6.99 0.17
CA GLU A 80 -9.75 8.44 0.27
C GLU A 80 -8.36 9.00 -0.02
N LEU A 81 -7.32 8.38 0.55
CA LEU A 81 -5.93 8.76 0.27
C LEU A 81 -5.61 8.57 -1.22
N PHE A 82 -6.05 7.48 -1.83
CA PHE A 82 -5.81 7.23 -3.25
C PHE A 82 -6.51 8.27 -4.13
N ALA A 83 -7.77 8.60 -3.85
CA ALA A 83 -8.47 9.66 -4.57
C ALA A 83 -7.78 11.02 -4.44
N GLN A 84 -7.28 11.37 -3.25
CA GLN A 84 -6.48 12.59 -3.07
C GLN A 84 -5.21 12.59 -3.93
N MET A 85 -4.56 11.44 -4.09
CA MET A 85 -3.39 11.31 -4.95
C MET A 85 -3.77 11.54 -6.42
N ASP A 86 -4.88 10.97 -6.87
CA ASP A 86 -5.39 11.14 -8.24
C ASP A 86 -5.68 12.61 -8.54
N PHE A 87 -6.37 13.32 -7.64
CA PHE A 87 -6.61 14.77 -7.78
C PHE A 87 -5.30 15.57 -7.81
N MET A 88 -4.32 15.22 -6.97
CA MET A 88 -3.01 15.89 -7.01
C MET A 88 -2.28 15.67 -8.35
N LEU A 89 -2.40 14.48 -8.94
CA LEU A 89 -1.81 14.18 -10.24
C LEU A 89 -2.54 14.89 -11.39
N GLU A 90 -3.87 15.03 -11.30
CA GLU A 90 -4.67 15.80 -12.24
C GLU A 90 -4.31 17.29 -12.19
N ASP A 91 -4.22 17.88 -10.99
CA ASP A 91 -3.81 19.28 -10.78
C ASP A 91 -2.41 19.56 -11.34
N MET A 92 -1.53 18.56 -11.31
CA MET A 92 -0.19 18.62 -11.91
C MET A 92 -0.19 18.43 -13.43
N GLY A 93 -1.33 18.11 -14.05
CA GLY A 93 -1.44 17.76 -15.47
C GLY A 93 -0.77 16.43 -15.83
N ALA A 94 -0.48 15.58 -14.85
CA ALA A 94 0.16 14.28 -15.06
C ALA A 94 -0.82 13.21 -15.54
N ILE A 95 -2.10 13.35 -15.20
CA ILE A 95 -3.21 12.49 -15.63
C ILE A 95 -4.43 13.33 -16.01
N SER A 96 -5.37 12.73 -16.75
CA SER A 96 -6.72 13.27 -16.98
C SER A 96 -7.74 12.35 -16.31
N LEU A 97 -8.68 12.91 -15.55
CA LEU A 97 -9.79 12.15 -14.96
C LEU A 97 -11.05 12.13 -15.85
N GLN A 98 -10.99 12.69 -17.06
CA GLN A 98 -12.14 12.75 -17.98
C GLN A 98 -12.47 11.39 -18.60
N ASP A 99 -11.43 10.60 -18.90
CA ASP A 99 -11.54 9.31 -19.57
C ASP A 99 -11.02 8.19 -18.67
N ILE A 100 -11.83 7.16 -18.46
CA ILE A 100 -11.46 5.99 -17.67
C ILE A 100 -11.28 4.79 -18.60
N PHE A 101 -10.04 4.30 -18.70
CA PHE A 101 -9.71 3.09 -19.43
C PHE A 101 -9.65 1.89 -18.48
N ILE A 102 -10.58 0.96 -18.63
CA ILE A 102 -10.61 -0.27 -17.83
C ILE A 102 -9.97 -1.39 -18.66
N ASP A 103 -8.70 -1.69 -18.40
CA ASP A 103 -8.05 -2.88 -18.95
C ASP A 103 -8.30 -4.09 -18.04
N GLY A 104 -8.99 -5.09 -18.57
CA GLY A 104 -9.36 -6.29 -17.83
C GLY A 104 -8.27 -7.35 -17.94
N THR A 105 -7.58 -7.66 -16.85
CA THR A 105 -6.73 -8.86 -16.80
C THR A 105 -7.61 -10.10 -16.62
N LYS A 106 -7.72 -10.95 -17.65
CA LYS A 106 -8.34 -12.28 -17.52
C LYS A 106 -7.39 -13.21 -16.77
N ILE A 107 -7.62 -13.38 -15.47
CA ILE A 107 -6.91 -14.37 -14.66
C ILE A 107 -7.63 -15.70 -14.82
N GLU A 108 -7.06 -16.60 -15.62
CA GLU A 108 -7.58 -17.97 -15.72
C GLU A 108 -7.40 -18.69 -14.38
N SER A 109 -8.47 -19.29 -13.86
CA SER A 109 -8.37 -20.21 -12.74
C SER A 109 -7.54 -21.43 -13.15
N VAL A 110 -6.60 -21.87 -12.32
CA VAL A 110 -5.99 -23.21 -12.44
C VAL A 110 -7.00 -24.27 -11.99
N ALA A 111 -8.10 -24.39 -12.73
CA ALA A 111 -9.04 -25.50 -12.64
C ALA A 111 -8.78 -26.36 -13.88
N ASN A 112 -8.44 -27.63 -13.64
CA ASN A 112 -8.12 -28.68 -14.62
C ASN A 112 -8.65 -28.42 -16.05
N LYS A 113 -7.75 -28.36 -17.04
CA LYS A 113 -8.01 -28.03 -18.47
C LYS A 113 -9.00 -28.96 -19.20
N TYR A 114 -9.55 -29.98 -18.53
CA TYR A 114 -10.35 -31.04 -19.16
C TYR A 114 -11.69 -31.32 -18.44
N LYS A 115 -12.62 -30.36 -18.43
CA LYS A 115 -14.01 -30.61 -17.94
C LYS A 115 -15.14 -30.22 -18.90
N PHE A 116 -14.85 -29.84 -20.14
CA PHE A 116 -15.89 -29.66 -21.16
C PHE A 116 -15.88 -30.84 -22.13
N VAL A 117 -16.69 -31.86 -21.83
CA VAL A 117 -17.06 -32.88 -22.81
C VAL A 117 -18.38 -32.43 -23.42
N TRP A 118 -18.36 -32.03 -24.69
CA TRP A 118 -19.58 -31.79 -25.45
C TRP A 118 -20.31 -33.12 -25.62
N LYS A 119 -21.54 -33.22 -25.12
CA LYS A 119 -22.42 -34.35 -25.46
C LYS A 119 -22.71 -34.25 -26.96
N LYS A 120 -22.22 -35.22 -27.74
CA LYS A 120 -22.59 -35.35 -29.15
C LYS A 120 -24.09 -35.62 -29.23
N SER A 121 -24.77 -34.85 -30.09
CA SER A 121 -26.15 -35.07 -30.54
C SER A 121 -26.33 -36.45 -31.17
#